data_AF-A0A3D0H7Q4-F1
#
_entry.id   AF-A0A3D0H7Q4-F1
#
_cell.length_a   1.000
_cell.length_b   1.000
_cell.length_c   1.000
_cell.angle_alpha   90.00
_cell.angle_beta   90.00
_cell.angle_gamma   90.00
#
_symmetry.space_group_name_H-M   'P 1'
#
loop_
_entity.id
_entity.type
_entity.pdbx_description
1 polymer ?
#
loop_
_entity_poly.entity_id
_entity_poly.type
_entity_poly.pdbx_seq_one_letter_code
_entity_poly.pdbx_strand_id
1 'polypeptide(L)'
;MAWAYRVMFQVLYHLFHHIVWNPPVPMRIFVLLGTILLYGTTGFVYFELANNPELTWSDGLWYTVVTMTTVGYGDFFPKSAGGRFLVGWPVMVFGIGLLGYALSVVAAALVTSKSKEIKGMSSFALRDHLVIFNFPGLAKVERIVDELRLDPTIGKAMPIVLVDEFLEELPPELVKRGIHFVRGNPVRDGTLSRAAIDSV
;
A
#
# COMPACT_ATOMS: atom_id res chain seq x y z
N MET A 1 -29.91 21.57 20.56
CA MET A 1 -29.62 20.12 20.35
C MET A 1 -30.22 19.58 19.05
N ALA A 2 -31.29 20.20 18.52
CA ALA A 2 -32.07 19.65 17.41
C ALA A 2 -31.37 19.51 16.05
N TRP A 3 -30.35 20.33 15.88
CA TRP A 3 -29.74 20.61 14.60
C TRP A 3 -28.50 19.75 14.38
N ALA A 4 -27.75 19.46 15.45
CA ALA A 4 -26.54 18.64 15.41
C ALA A 4 -26.84 17.19 14.97
N TYR A 5 -27.94 16.60 15.43
CA TYR A 5 -28.32 15.24 15.01
C TYR A 5 -28.82 15.18 13.56
N ARG A 6 -29.45 16.24 13.03
CA ARG A 6 -29.88 16.27 11.63
C ARG A 6 -28.68 16.38 10.69
N VAL A 7 -27.71 17.23 11.02
CA VAL A 7 -26.46 17.36 10.25
C VAL A 7 -25.63 16.08 10.35
N MET A 8 -25.51 15.50 11.54
CA MET A 8 -24.79 14.24 11.74
C MET A 8 -25.44 13.08 10.98
N PHE A 9 -26.79 12.99 10.96
CA PHE A 9 -27.51 11.96 10.21
C PHE A 9 -27.39 12.15 8.69
N GLN A 10 -27.36 13.39 8.19
CA GLN A 10 -27.11 13.68 6.77
C GLN A 10 -25.68 13.36 6.36
N VAL A 11 -24.68 13.68 7.19
CA VAL A 11 -23.27 13.31 6.96
C VAL A 11 -23.11 11.79 7.00
N LEU A 12 -23.75 11.09 7.95
CA LEU A 12 -23.77 9.63 8.00
C LEU A 12 -24.42 9.04 6.75
N TYR A 13 -25.57 9.56 6.33
CA TYR A 13 -26.29 9.09 5.15
C TYR A 13 -25.48 9.35 3.87
N HIS A 14 -24.79 10.49 3.78
CA HIS A 14 -23.98 10.82 2.61
C HIS A 14 -22.69 9.99 2.57
N LEU A 15 -22.01 9.80 3.70
CA LEU A 15 -20.87 8.87 3.82
C LEU A 15 -21.30 7.43 3.52
N PHE A 16 -22.44 6.99 4.05
CA PHE A 16 -23.00 5.67 3.80
C PHE A 16 -23.36 5.49 2.33
N HIS A 17 -24.02 6.47 1.71
CA HIS A 17 -24.35 6.42 0.29
C HIS A 17 -23.08 6.43 -0.57
N HIS A 18 -22.08 7.24 -0.26
CA HIS A 18 -20.82 7.28 -1.02
C HIS A 18 -19.99 5.99 -0.86
N ILE A 19 -19.96 5.41 0.35
CA ILE A 19 -19.33 4.12 0.63
C ILE A 19 -20.03 2.97 -0.09
N VAL A 20 -21.36 2.99 -0.17
CA VAL A 20 -22.16 1.91 -0.78
C VAL A 20 -22.20 2.04 -2.31
N TRP A 21 -22.23 3.26 -2.86
CA TRP A 21 -22.28 3.49 -4.31
C TRP A 21 -20.91 3.54 -4.98
N ASN A 22 -19.84 3.94 -4.29
CA ASN A 22 -18.49 3.95 -4.86
C ASN A 22 -17.40 3.63 -3.81
N PRO A 23 -17.35 2.39 -3.29
CA PRO A 23 -16.39 2.01 -2.28
C PRO A 23 -14.94 2.12 -2.78
N PRO A 24 -14.00 2.57 -1.93
CA PRO A 24 -12.59 2.62 -2.30
C PRO A 24 -12.07 1.21 -2.65
N VAL A 25 -11.11 1.14 -3.58
CA VAL A 25 -10.59 -0.13 -4.13
C VAL A 25 -10.19 -1.14 -3.04
N PRO A 26 -9.46 -0.77 -1.97
CA PRO A 26 -9.12 -1.70 -0.89
C PRO A 26 -10.35 -2.30 -0.19
N MET A 27 -11.41 -1.51 0.00
CA MET A 27 -12.66 -1.96 0.61
C MET A 27 -13.38 -2.96 -0.30
N ARG A 28 -13.41 -2.71 -1.62
CA ARG A 28 -13.98 -3.66 -2.59
C ARG A 28 -13.26 -5.01 -2.55
N ILE A 29 -11.93 -4.98 -2.54
CA ILE A 29 -11.11 -6.19 -2.46
C ILE A 29 -11.40 -6.94 -1.16
N PHE A 30 -11.45 -6.24 -0.03
CA PHE A 30 -11.75 -6.84 1.27
C PHE A 30 -13.13 -7.51 1.30
N VAL A 31 -14.17 -6.84 0.79
CA VAL A 31 -15.53 -7.39 0.72
C VAL A 31 -15.59 -8.61 -0.21
N LEU A 32 -14.94 -8.56 -1.38
CA LEU A 32 -14.90 -9.68 -2.31
C LEU A 32 -14.15 -10.88 -1.70
N LEU A 33 -13.02 -10.63 -1.01
CA LEU A 33 -12.24 -11.68 -0.32
C LEU A 33 -13.06 -12.31 0.81
N GLY A 34 -13.76 -11.50 1.60
CA GLY A 34 -14.69 -12.00 2.61
C GLY A 34 -15.81 -12.84 2.01
N THR A 35 -16.36 -12.41 0.86
CA THR A 35 -17.45 -13.12 0.19
C THR A 35 -17.01 -14.48 -0.33
N ILE A 36 -15.85 -14.57 -0.99
CA ILE A 36 -15.31 -15.85 -1.47
C ILE A 36 -14.93 -16.77 -0.30
N LEU A 37 -14.41 -16.22 0.81
CA LEU A 37 -14.11 -16.99 2.03
C LEU A 37 -15.38 -17.60 2.63
N LEU A 38 -16.43 -16.80 2.79
CA LEU A 38 -17.72 -17.27 3.29
C LEU A 38 -18.36 -18.29 2.36
N TYR A 39 -18.36 -18.02 1.05
CA TYR A 39 -18.87 -18.95 0.04
C TYR A 39 -18.10 -20.28 0.02
N GLY A 40 -16.77 -20.25 0.04
CA GLY A 40 -15.95 -21.45 0.09
C GLY A 40 -16.17 -22.25 1.37
N THR A 41 -16.20 -21.57 2.52
CA THR A 41 -16.41 -22.18 3.84
C THR A 41 -17.78 -22.85 3.94
N THR A 42 -18.83 -22.08 3.65
CA THR A 42 -20.24 -22.55 3.69
C THR A 42 -20.46 -23.70 2.71
N GLY A 43 -19.98 -23.56 1.47
CA GLY A 43 -20.13 -24.56 0.43
C GLY A 43 -19.38 -25.85 0.77
N PHE A 44 -18.13 -25.75 1.24
CA PHE A 44 -17.33 -26.91 1.61
C PHE A 44 -17.99 -27.69 2.75
N VAL A 45 -18.36 -27.00 3.83
CA VAL A 45 -19.05 -27.64 4.97
C VAL A 45 -20.36 -28.26 4.51
N TYR A 46 -21.18 -27.55 3.73
CA TYR A 46 -22.47 -28.07 3.25
C TYR A 46 -22.34 -29.39 2.48
N PHE A 47 -21.37 -29.48 1.57
CA PHE A 47 -21.21 -30.67 0.73
C PHE A 47 -20.45 -31.84 1.40
N GLU A 48 -19.54 -31.55 2.32
CA GLU A 48 -18.68 -32.58 2.92
C GLU A 48 -19.13 -33.05 4.31
N LEU A 49 -19.98 -32.28 5.02
CA LEU A 49 -20.48 -32.64 6.35
C LEU A 49 -21.21 -33.99 6.37
N ALA A 50 -21.93 -34.32 5.29
CA ALA A 50 -22.63 -35.60 5.16
C ALA A 50 -21.68 -36.81 5.17
N ASN A 51 -20.46 -36.64 4.64
CA ASN A 51 -19.45 -37.71 4.58
C ASN A 51 -18.43 -37.62 5.73
N ASN A 52 -18.37 -36.49 6.43
CA ASN A 52 -17.48 -36.25 7.56
C ASN A 52 -18.21 -35.47 8.67
N PRO A 53 -18.90 -36.16 9.60
CA PRO A 53 -19.70 -35.51 10.64
C PRO A 53 -18.87 -34.70 11.66
N GLU A 54 -17.57 -34.97 11.78
CA GLU A 54 -16.67 -34.25 12.68
C GLU A 54 -16.19 -32.91 12.10
N LEU A 55 -16.55 -32.61 10.84
CA LEU A 55 -16.11 -31.40 10.15
C LEU A 55 -16.69 -30.15 10.81
N THR A 56 -15.82 -29.20 11.15
CA THR A 56 -16.21 -27.93 11.76
C THR A 56 -16.22 -26.78 10.75
N TRP A 57 -16.85 -25.66 11.11
CA TRP A 57 -16.78 -24.43 10.33
C TRP A 57 -15.36 -23.87 10.19
N SER A 58 -14.53 -24.05 11.22
CA SER A 58 -13.11 -23.70 11.18
C SER A 58 -12.35 -24.49 10.12
N ASP A 59 -12.67 -25.77 9.92
CA ASP A 59 -12.01 -26.60 8.90
C ASP A 59 -12.38 -26.15 7.49
N GLY A 60 -13.63 -25.72 7.27
CA GLY A 60 -14.05 -25.12 6.00
C GLY A 60 -13.39 -23.78 5.71
N LEU A 61 -13.20 -22.95 6.74
CA LEU A 61 -12.47 -21.68 6.62
C LEU A 61 -11.00 -21.96 6.31
N TRP A 62 -10.40 -22.90 7.03
CA TRP A 62 -9.03 -23.33 6.81
C TRP A 62 -8.83 -23.84 5.39
N TYR A 63 -9.67 -24.78 4.91
CA TYR A 63 -9.68 -25.28 3.53
C TYR A 63 -9.71 -24.13 2.51
N THR A 64 -10.62 -23.18 2.70
CA THR A 64 -10.81 -22.07 1.77
C THR A 64 -9.57 -21.16 1.75
N VAL A 65 -9.02 -20.82 2.92
CA VAL A 65 -7.81 -19.99 3.04
C VAL A 65 -6.61 -20.66 2.38
N VAL A 66 -6.33 -21.94 2.68
CA VAL A 66 -5.15 -22.64 2.13
C VAL A 66 -5.28 -22.90 0.64
N THR A 67 -6.51 -23.05 0.13
CA THR A 67 -6.78 -23.21 -1.30
C THR A 67 -6.61 -21.89 -2.04
N MET A 68 -7.20 -20.80 -1.55
CA MET A 68 -7.08 -19.48 -2.18
C MET A 68 -5.64 -19.00 -2.20
N THR A 69 -4.92 -19.19 -1.09
CA THR A 69 -3.50 -18.81 -0.98
C THR A 69 -2.56 -19.74 -1.72
N THR A 70 -3.08 -20.78 -2.40
CA THR A 70 -2.30 -21.78 -3.15
C THR A 70 -1.31 -22.60 -2.32
N VAL A 71 -1.47 -22.61 -0.99
CA VAL A 71 -0.64 -23.42 -0.08
C VAL A 71 -1.03 -24.89 -0.17
N GLY A 72 -2.33 -25.19 -0.07
CA GLY A 72 -2.90 -26.51 -0.32
C GLY A 72 -2.27 -27.66 0.48
N TYR A 73 -2.33 -27.61 1.82
CA TYR A 73 -1.77 -28.68 2.68
C TYR A 73 -2.35 -30.08 2.40
N GLY A 74 -3.59 -30.16 1.90
CA GLY A 74 -4.24 -31.41 1.52
C GLY A 74 -4.81 -32.21 2.69
N ASP A 75 -4.85 -31.62 3.88
CA ASP A 75 -5.52 -32.12 5.09
C ASP A 75 -7.05 -32.14 4.93
N PHE A 76 -7.61 -31.08 4.33
CA PHE A 76 -9.03 -30.99 3.97
C PHE A 76 -9.18 -30.75 2.47
N PHE A 77 -10.06 -31.51 1.82
CA PHE A 77 -10.37 -31.36 0.39
C PHE A 77 -11.74 -31.96 0.06
N PRO A 78 -12.45 -31.41 -0.93
CA PRO A 78 -13.78 -31.89 -1.29
C PRO A 78 -13.70 -33.28 -1.94
N LYS A 79 -14.45 -34.24 -1.39
CA LYS A 79 -14.57 -35.61 -1.92
C LYS A 79 -15.83 -35.76 -2.77
N SER A 80 -16.88 -35.00 -2.46
CA SER A 80 -18.12 -35.00 -3.21
C SER A 80 -17.98 -34.31 -4.58
N ALA A 81 -18.80 -34.72 -5.55
CA ALA A 81 -18.84 -34.06 -6.85
C ALA A 81 -19.27 -32.59 -6.73
N GLY A 82 -20.28 -32.31 -5.90
CA GLY A 82 -20.75 -30.96 -5.61
C GLY A 82 -19.66 -30.07 -5.00
N GLY A 83 -18.97 -30.55 -3.95
CA GLY A 83 -17.87 -29.83 -3.32
C GLY A 83 -16.72 -29.54 -4.29
N ARG A 84 -16.42 -30.45 -5.22
CA ARG A 84 -15.35 -30.24 -6.22
C ARG A 84 -15.72 -29.21 -7.28
N PHE A 85 -16.88 -29.38 -7.92
CA PHE A 85 -17.24 -28.57 -9.08
C PHE A 85 -17.95 -27.26 -8.71
N LEU A 86 -18.81 -27.28 -7.69
CA LEU A 86 -19.60 -26.10 -7.30
C LEU A 86 -18.91 -25.24 -6.25
N VAL A 87 -17.85 -25.71 -5.60
CA VAL A 87 -17.12 -24.94 -4.57
C VAL A 87 -15.63 -24.87 -4.90
N GLY A 88 -14.97 -26.03 -5.02
CA GLY A 88 -13.52 -26.11 -5.24
C GLY A 88 -13.04 -25.35 -6.46
N TRP A 89 -13.60 -25.64 -7.65
CA TRP A 89 -13.26 -24.94 -8.89
C TRP A 89 -13.44 -23.41 -8.82
N PRO A 90 -14.60 -22.89 -8.41
CA PRO A 90 -14.78 -21.44 -8.23
C PRO A 90 -13.82 -20.83 -7.20
N VAL A 91 -13.63 -21.47 -6.04
CA VAL A 91 -12.71 -20.98 -4.99
C VAL A 91 -11.27 -20.93 -5.51
N MET A 92 -10.83 -21.93 -6.28
CA MET A 92 -9.49 -21.94 -6.88
C MET A 92 -9.32 -20.80 -7.89
N VAL A 93 -10.24 -20.66 -8.86
CA VAL A 93 -10.12 -19.67 -9.95
C VAL A 93 -10.28 -18.24 -9.44
N PHE A 94 -11.36 -17.96 -8.70
CA PHE A 94 -11.64 -16.62 -8.20
C PHE A 94 -10.77 -16.25 -7.00
N GLY A 95 -10.43 -17.23 -6.17
CA GLY A 95 -9.61 -17.02 -4.98
C GLY A 95 -8.20 -16.55 -5.32
N ILE A 96 -7.49 -17.32 -6.16
CA ILE A 96 -6.14 -16.95 -6.60
C ILE A 96 -6.15 -15.65 -7.39
N GLY A 97 -7.14 -15.45 -8.27
CA GLY A 97 -7.27 -14.24 -9.08
C GLY A 97 -7.46 -13.00 -8.21
N LEU A 98 -8.31 -13.08 -7.19
CA LEU A 98 -8.59 -11.96 -6.30
C LEU A 98 -7.42 -11.66 -5.35
N LEU A 99 -6.73 -12.68 -4.83
CA LEU A 99 -5.51 -12.48 -4.06
C LEU A 99 -4.39 -11.86 -4.91
N GLY A 100 -4.21 -12.33 -6.15
CA GLY A 100 -3.26 -11.75 -7.10
C GLY A 100 -3.59 -10.28 -7.42
N TYR A 101 -4.87 -9.96 -7.61
CA TYR A 101 -5.31 -8.58 -7.78
C TYR A 101 -5.06 -7.72 -6.53
N ALA A 102 -5.28 -8.25 -5.33
CA ALA A 102 -4.97 -7.55 -4.09
C ALA A 102 -3.48 -7.20 -4.00
N LEU A 103 -2.61 -8.17 -4.30
CA LEU A 103 -1.16 -7.98 -4.31
C LEU A 103 -0.72 -6.95 -5.36
N SER A 104 -1.32 -6.94 -6.54
CA SER A 104 -0.96 -5.99 -7.61
C SER A 104 -1.30 -4.55 -7.24
N VAL A 105 -2.42 -4.32 -6.56
CA VAL A 105 -2.80 -2.98 -6.06
C VAL A 105 -1.81 -2.49 -5.01
N VAL A 106 -1.40 -3.35 -4.08
CA VAL A 106 -0.38 -3.00 -3.08
C VAL A 106 0.96 -2.71 -3.76
N ALA A 107 1.39 -3.55 -4.69
CA ALA A 107 2.62 -3.33 -5.45
C ALA A 107 2.59 -2.01 -6.23
N ALA A 108 1.49 -1.70 -6.92
CA ALA A 108 1.31 -0.44 -7.64
C ALA A 108 1.37 0.78 -6.72
N ALA A 109 0.79 0.68 -5.51
CA ALA A 109 0.86 1.74 -4.51
C ALA A 109 2.30 1.98 -4.05
N LEU A 110 3.07 0.92 -3.77
CA LEU A 110 4.48 1.02 -3.38
C LEU A 110 5.35 1.61 -4.49
N VAL A 111 5.18 1.14 -5.73
CA VAL A 111 5.91 1.67 -6.90
C VAL A 111 5.59 3.14 -7.13
N THR A 112 4.30 3.52 -7.03
CA THR A 112 3.87 4.91 -7.19
C THR A 112 4.46 5.79 -6.09
N SER A 113 4.50 5.32 -4.84
CA SER A 113 5.11 6.05 -3.73
C SER A 113 6.60 6.29 -3.97
N LYS A 114 7.33 5.27 -4.41
CA LYS A 114 8.76 5.39 -4.72
C LYS A 114 9.02 6.30 -5.91
N SER A 115 8.21 6.20 -6.96
CA SER A 115 8.30 7.11 -8.11
C SER A 115 8.02 8.56 -7.71
N LYS A 116 7.06 8.82 -6.82
CA LYS A 116 6.81 10.16 -6.27
C LYS A 116 7.98 10.70 -5.46
N GLU A 117 8.66 9.85 -4.71
CA GLU A 117 9.87 10.21 -3.97
C GLU A 117 11.01 10.60 -4.92
N ILE A 118 11.31 9.76 -5.92
CA ILE A 118 12.38 9.99 -6.90
C ILE A 118 12.10 11.20 -7.79
N LYS A 119 10.84 11.47 -8.14
CA LYS A 119 10.41 12.65 -8.91
C LYS A 119 10.33 13.93 -8.07
N GLY A 120 10.67 13.84 -6.79
CA GLY A 120 10.66 14.96 -5.88
C GLY A 120 9.27 15.54 -5.66
N MET A 121 8.22 14.74 -5.75
CA MET A 121 6.83 15.13 -5.43
C MET A 121 6.47 14.89 -3.96
N SER A 122 7.37 14.24 -3.19
CA SER A 122 7.17 13.98 -1.77
C SER A 122 7.44 15.24 -0.92
N SER A 123 6.93 15.20 0.31
CA SER A 123 7.19 16.18 1.36
C SER A 123 7.84 15.47 2.53
N PHE A 124 8.83 16.09 3.13
CA PHE A 124 9.57 15.51 4.24
C PHE A 124 9.20 16.24 5.54
N ALA A 125 9.29 15.52 6.66
CA ALA A 125 9.17 16.07 8.00
C ALA A 125 10.45 15.72 8.76
N LEU A 126 11.54 16.36 8.34
CA LEU A 126 12.89 16.15 8.88
C LEU A 126 13.24 17.29 9.84
N ARG A 127 14.09 16.99 10.81
CA ARG A 127 14.73 17.97 11.70
C ARG A 127 16.24 17.77 11.59
N ASP A 128 16.99 18.85 11.80
CA ASP A 128 18.46 18.83 11.76
C ASP A 128 19.02 18.19 10.48
N HIS A 129 18.51 18.63 9.32
CA HIS A 129 18.94 18.17 7.99
C HIS A 129 19.55 19.29 7.16
N LEU A 130 20.35 18.91 6.17
CA LEU A 130 20.92 19.84 5.21
C LEU A 130 20.03 19.95 3.98
N VAL A 131 19.86 21.17 3.47
CA VAL A 131 19.21 21.41 2.19
C VAL A 131 20.24 21.92 1.18
N ILE A 132 20.31 21.25 0.02
CA ILE A 132 21.11 21.69 -1.13
C ILE A 132 20.14 22.27 -2.16
N PHE A 133 20.32 23.55 -2.49
CA PHE A 133 19.57 24.19 -3.55
C PHE A 133 20.32 24.05 -4.87
N ASN A 134 19.57 23.75 -5.93
CA ASN A 134 20.01 23.56 -7.30
C ASN A 134 20.80 22.26 -7.54
N PHE A 135 20.57 21.65 -8.70
CA PHE A 135 21.32 20.50 -9.21
C PHE A 135 22.21 20.92 -10.39
N PRO A 136 23.47 21.33 -10.16
CA PRO A 136 24.37 21.76 -11.23
C PRO A 136 24.98 20.59 -12.03
N GLY A 137 24.64 19.35 -11.68
CA GLY A 137 25.16 18.12 -12.29
C GLY A 137 25.64 17.11 -11.26
N LEU A 138 25.56 15.81 -11.61
CA LEU A 138 25.79 14.69 -10.71
C LEU A 138 27.17 14.75 -10.03
N ALA A 139 28.23 14.87 -10.83
CA ALA A 139 29.61 14.86 -10.31
C ALA A 139 29.90 15.98 -9.29
N LYS A 140 29.28 17.15 -9.45
CA LYS A 140 29.45 18.27 -8.52
C LYS A 140 28.74 17.99 -7.20
N VAL A 141 27.49 17.52 -7.26
CA VAL A 141 26.70 17.21 -6.07
C VAL A 141 27.32 16.04 -5.30
N GLU A 142 27.78 15.00 -5.99
CA GLU A 142 28.48 13.88 -5.33
C GLU A 142 29.72 14.35 -4.58
N ARG A 143 30.54 15.19 -5.22
CA ARG A 143 31.73 15.74 -4.57
C ARG A 143 31.38 16.57 -3.33
N ILE A 144 30.37 17.43 -3.41
CA ILE A 144 29.91 18.22 -2.27
C ILE A 144 29.44 17.30 -1.14
N VAL A 145 28.63 16.29 -1.45
CA VAL A 145 28.13 15.33 -0.45
C VAL A 145 29.27 14.53 0.19
N ASP A 146 30.27 14.13 -0.59
CA ASP A 146 31.44 13.41 -0.10
C ASP A 146 32.28 14.28 0.84
N GLU A 147 32.51 15.55 0.48
CA GLU A 147 33.22 16.51 1.32
C GLU A 147 32.45 16.81 2.62
N LEU A 148 31.14 17.02 2.55
CA LEU A 148 30.29 17.29 3.73
C LEU A 148 30.21 16.11 4.69
N ARG A 149 30.21 14.87 4.19
CA ARG A 149 30.18 13.66 5.03
C ARG A 149 31.47 13.41 5.79
N LEU A 150 32.58 14.03 5.37
CA LEU A 150 33.85 14.00 6.09
C LEU A 150 33.90 15.04 7.21
N ASP A 151 32.99 16.03 7.23
CA ASP A 151 32.92 17.02 8.28
C ASP A 151 32.39 16.39 9.59
N PRO A 152 33.10 16.53 10.73
CA PRO A 152 32.66 15.99 12.02
C PRO A 152 31.34 16.55 12.54
N THR A 153 30.96 17.76 12.12
CA THR A 153 29.75 18.48 12.56
C THR A 153 28.50 17.97 11.85
N ILE A 154 28.64 17.60 10.58
CA ILE A 154 27.57 17.05 9.75
C ILE A 154 27.45 15.55 9.99
N GLY A 155 28.58 14.85 9.97
CA GLY A 155 28.66 13.41 10.13
C GLY A 155 28.00 12.63 8.98
N LYS A 156 28.12 11.30 9.04
CA LYS A 156 27.57 10.40 8.00
C LYS A 156 26.05 10.23 8.06
N ALA A 157 25.42 10.66 9.15
CA ALA A 157 24.02 10.36 9.45
C ALA A 157 23.06 11.52 9.16
N MET A 158 23.54 12.75 8.93
CA MET A 158 22.67 13.88 8.66
C MET A 158 21.90 13.66 7.33
N PRO A 159 20.55 13.74 7.33
CA PRO A 159 19.76 13.68 6.11
C PRO A 159 20.07 14.87 5.21
N ILE A 160 20.09 14.64 3.89
CA ILE A 160 20.30 15.69 2.89
C ILE A 160 19.09 15.73 1.96
N VAL A 161 18.52 16.91 1.78
CA VAL A 161 17.41 17.18 0.84
C VAL A 161 17.92 18.06 -0.29
N LEU A 162 17.85 17.57 -1.53
CA LEU A 162 18.12 18.33 -2.74
C LEU A 162 16.84 19.00 -3.22
N VAL A 163 16.90 20.30 -3.53
CA VAL A 163 15.78 21.08 -4.07
C VAL A 163 16.17 21.63 -5.44
N ASP A 164 15.42 21.26 -6.48
CA ASP A 164 15.65 21.79 -7.83
C ASP A 164 14.33 21.87 -8.63
N GLU A 165 14.19 22.88 -9.49
CA GLU A 165 12.97 23.09 -10.28
C GLU A 165 12.95 22.24 -11.57
N PHE A 166 14.11 22.04 -12.16
CA PHE A 166 14.28 21.47 -13.50
C PHE A 166 14.65 19.99 -13.49
N LEU A 167 15.22 19.48 -12.39
CA LEU A 167 15.50 18.06 -12.24
C LEU A 167 14.19 17.26 -12.21
N GLU A 168 14.02 16.36 -13.18
CA GLU A 168 12.81 15.55 -13.29
C GLU A 168 12.81 14.37 -12.32
N GLU A 169 13.96 13.70 -12.21
CA GLU A 169 14.16 12.51 -11.38
C GLU A 169 15.53 12.56 -10.71
N LEU A 170 15.58 12.15 -9.44
CA LEU A 170 16.84 12.05 -8.70
C LEU A 170 17.70 10.90 -9.28
N PRO A 171 18.97 11.16 -9.67
CA PRO A 171 19.84 10.13 -10.18
C PRO A 171 20.02 8.94 -9.21
N PRO A 172 20.10 7.68 -9.71
CA PRO A 172 20.22 6.49 -8.86
C PRO A 172 21.41 6.51 -7.89
N GLU A 173 22.50 7.19 -8.26
CA GLU A 173 23.70 7.37 -7.44
C GLU A 173 23.40 8.17 -6.17
N LEU A 174 22.61 9.24 -6.29
CA LEU A 174 22.19 10.05 -5.15
C LEU A 174 21.14 9.33 -4.29
N VAL A 175 20.24 8.54 -4.92
CA VAL A 175 19.29 7.68 -4.20
C VAL A 175 20.03 6.65 -3.33
N LYS A 176 21.05 5.97 -3.87
CA LYS A 176 21.87 5.00 -3.11
C LYS A 176 22.60 5.64 -1.95
N ARG A 177 22.94 6.93 -2.08
CA ARG A 177 23.54 7.72 -1.01
C ARG A 177 22.53 8.19 0.03
N GLY A 178 21.23 7.91 -0.12
CA GLY A 178 20.20 8.30 0.85
C GLY A 178 19.84 9.79 0.81
N ILE A 179 20.02 10.43 -0.35
CA ILE A 179 19.62 11.83 -0.57
C ILE A 179 18.14 11.86 -0.93
N HIS A 180 17.41 12.79 -0.31
CA HIS A 180 16.01 13.06 -0.61
C HIS A 180 15.90 14.17 -1.66
N PHE A 181 14.80 14.19 -2.41
CA PHE A 181 14.60 15.18 -3.47
C PHE A 181 13.23 15.86 -3.34
N VAL A 182 13.21 17.18 -3.52
CA VAL A 182 12.01 17.99 -3.63
C VAL A 182 12.11 18.80 -4.91
N ARG A 183 11.23 18.50 -5.86
CA ARG A 183 11.11 19.28 -7.08
C ARG A 183 10.30 20.53 -6.82
N GLY A 184 10.85 21.69 -7.17
CA GLY A 184 10.17 22.96 -7.05
C GLY A 184 11.12 24.16 -7.04
N ASN A 185 10.55 25.34 -7.24
CA ASN A 185 11.30 26.59 -7.17
C ASN A 185 11.60 26.93 -5.69
N PRO A 186 12.87 27.13 -5.30
CA PRO A 186 13.26 27.39 -3.92
C PRO A 186 12.84 28.77 -3.39
N VAL A 187 12.38 29.67 -4.26
CA VAL A 187 11.83 30.98 -3.88
C VAL A 187 10.39 30.86 -3.38
N ARG A 188 9.71 29.73 -3.64
CA ARG A 188 8.32 29.52 -3.20
C ARG A 188 8.27 28.85 -1.84
N ASP A 189 7.53 29.46 -0.91
CA ASP A 189 7.29 28.92 0.45
C ASP A 189 6.79 27.47 0.42
N GLY A 190 5.87 27.14 -0.49
CA GLY A 190 5.37 25.78 -0.63
C GLY A 190 6.45 24.74 -0.95
N THR A 191 7.54 25.12 -1.62
CA THR A 191 8.71 24.25 -1.83
C THR A 191 9.54 24.12 -0.56
N LEU A 192 9.76 25.23 0.16
CA LEU A 192 10.54 25.28 1.39
C LEU A 192 9.88 24.45 2.50
N SER A 193 8.55 24.56 2.66
CA SER A 193 7.80 23.77 3.64
C SER A 193 7.83 22.27 3.30
N ARG A 194 7.81 21.90 2.01
CA ARG A 194 7.97 20.49 1.57
C ARG A 194 9.37 19.94 1.82
N ALA A 195 10.38 20.82 1.79
CA ALA A 195 11.76 20.51 2.16
C ALA A 195 12.03 20.58 3.67
N ALA A 196 10.98 20.76 4.49
CA ALA A 196 11.05 20.82 5.96
C ALA A 196 11.92 21.97 6.51
N ILE A 197 12.05 23.09 5.80
CA ILE A 197 12.88 24.21 6.27
C ILE A 197 12.20 24.99 7.41
N ASP A 198 10.86 25.08 7.37
CA ASP A 198 10.09 25.89 8.32
C ASP A 198 9.64 25.12 9.57
N SER A 199 9.97 23.83 9.67
CA SER A 199 9.64 23.00 10.83
C SER A 199 10.67 23.18 11.95
N VAL A 200 10.60 24.35 12.60
CA VAL A 200 11.27 24.64 13.88
C VAL A 200 10.61 23.85 15.01
#